data_AF-A0A372QMQ9-F1
#
_entry.id   AF-A0A372QMQ9-F1
#
_cell.length_a   1.000
_cell.length_b   1.000
_cell.length_c   1.000
_cell.angle_alpha   90.00
_cell.angle_beta   90.00
_cell.angle_gamma   90.00
#
_symmetry.space_group_name_H-M   'P 1'
#
loop_
_entity.id
_entity.type
_entity.pdbx_description
1 polymer ?
#
loop_
_entity_poly.entity_id
_entity_poly.type
_entity_poly.pdbx_seq_one_letter_code
_entity_poly.pdbx_strand_id
1 'polypeptide(L)'
;MASSSHSNTDAREKLLIFQKAQEEGKEVKEEEKEGYTGLREIIVLAIKLFGLCTNSNTNISTIALIATLYLRTSTTPLIPTSVISFGTADPDTNTVNYIINQMGVPPGSFTGVGRPDPINNNNNFSSCNAPNLPDYQMNIPGPELFNGVPAYLLPAEFAAGFNLDLWDIQNEIKDELRI
;
A
#
# COMPACT_ATOMS: atom_id res chain seq x y z
N MET A 1 -23.62 29.25 17.00
CA MET A 1 -24.79 28.62 17.65
C MET A 1 -26.01 29.08 16.88
N ALA A 2 -26.87 28.30 16.23
CA ALA A 2 -27.20 26.88 16.08
C ALA A 2 -27.98 26.80 14.73
N SER A 3 -28.32 25.69 14.07
CA SER A 3 -27.97 24.27 14.05
C SER A 3 -28.64 23.75 12.77
N SER A 4 -27.98 22.80 12.12
CA SER A 4 -28.50 21.94 11.05
C SER A 4 -29.90 21.41 11.37
N SER A 5 -30.92 21.82 10.61
CA SER A 5 -32.27 21.26 10.68
C SER A 5 -32.84 20.80 9.34
N HIS A 6 -32.13 21.03 8.22
CA HIS A 6 -32.65 20.71 6.88
C HIS A 6 -32.34 19.28 6.39
N SER A 7 -31.48 18.50 7.04
CA SER A 7 -31.12 17.15 6.56
C SER A 7 -31.94 16.01 7.17
N ASN A 8 -32.51 16.19 8.36
CA ASN A 8 -33.23 15.11 9.07
C ASN A 8 -34.69 14.94 8.60
N THR A 9 -35.28 15.99 8.02
CA THR A 9 -36.65 15.96 7.51
C THR A 9 -36.74 15.15 6.22
N ASP A 10 -35.75 15.29 5.33
CA ASP A 10 -35.67 14.56 4.05
C ASP A 10 -35.52 13.04 4.24
N ALA A 11 -34.69 12.61 5.19
CA ALA A 11 -34.52 11.20 5.50
C ALA A 11 -35.79 10.55 6.08
N ARG A 12 -36.54 11.30 6.90
CA ARG A 12 -37.82 10.83 7.48
C ARG A 12 -38.91 10.71 6.44
N GLU A 13 -39.02 11.67 5.52
CA GLU A 13 -39.99 11.61 4.42
C GLU A 13 -39.73 10.41 3.50
N LYS A 14 -38.46 10.13 3.19
CA LYS A 14 -38.06 8.96 2.40
C LYS A 14 -38.41 7.64 3.07
N LEU A 15 -38.20 7.53 4.38
CA LEU A 15 -38.54 6.31 5.15
C LEU A 15 -40.06 6.05 5.15
N LEU A 16 -40.86 7.12 5.31
CA LEU A 16 -42.33 7.04 5.28
C LEU A 16 -42.87 6.60 3.91
N ILE A 17 -42.28 7.11 2.83
CA ILE A 17 -42.64 6.71 1.46
C ILE A 17 -42.32 5.22 1.24
N PHE A 18 -41.18 4.75 1.73
CA PHE A 18 -40.75 3.36 1.58
C PHE A 18 -41.66 2.37 2.34
N GLN A 19 -42.03 2.71 3.58
CA GLN A 19 -42.93 1.90 4.39
C GLN A 19 -44.33 1.79 3.75
N LYS A 20 -44.85 2.91 3.24
CA LYS A 20 -46.15 2.94 2.56
C LYS A 20 -46.15 2.13 1.26
N ALA A 21 -45.04 2.15 0.51
CA ALA A 21 -44.93 1.36 -0.72
C ALA A 21 -44.86 -0.16 -0.45
N GLN A 22 -44.25 -0.59 0.66
CA GLN A 22 -44.28 -2.00 1.10
C GLN A 22 -45.69 -2.46 1.49
N GLU A 23 -46.48 -1.63 2.16
CA GLU A 23 -47.87 -1.94 2.50
C GLU A 23 -48.76 -2.02 1.25
N GLU A 24 -48.48 -1.20 0.24
CA GLU A 24 -49.25 -1.15 -1.02
C GLU A 24 -48.77 -2.14 -2.10
N GLY A 25 -47.71 -2.92 -1.83
CA GLY A 25 -47.13 -3.86 -2.79
C GLY A 25 -46.59 -3.20 -4.07
N LYS A 26 -46.26 -1.90 -4.01
CA LYS A 26 -45.71 -1.13 -5.14
C LYS A 26 -44.20 -1.12 -5.08
N GLU A 27 -43.57 -1.49 -6.19
CA GLU A 27 -42.13 -1.35 -6.39
C GLU A 27 -41.75 0.13 -6.47
N VAL A 28 -41.04 0.63 -5.47
CA VAL A 28 -40.40 1.96 -5.54
C VAL A 28 -39.23 1.83 -6.50
N LYS A 29 -39.34 2.45 -7.67
CA LYS A 29 -38.19 2.61 -8.56
C LYS A 29 -37.21 3.55 -7.88
N GLU A 30 -36.18 2.99 -7.27
CA GLU A 30 -35.01 3.76 -6.87
C GLU A 30 -34.43 4.41 -8.13
N GLU A 31 -34.17 5.71 -8.08
CA GLU A 31 -33.30 6.34 -9.07
C GLU A 31 -31.96 5.59 -9.00
N GLU A 32 -31.56 4.95 -10.10
CA GLU A 32 -30.18 4.56 -10.34
C GLU A 32 -29.31 5.82 -10.26
N LYS A 33 -28.83 6.13 -9.06
CA LYS A 33 -27.55 6.81 -8.95
C LYS A 33 -26.52 5.78 -9.38
N GLU A 34 -25.77 6.07 -10.44
CA GLU A 34 -24.58 5.32 -10.85
C GLU A 34 -23.82 4.84 -9.61
N GLY A 35 -24.01 3.57 -9.29
CA GLY A 35 -23.75 3.03 -7.96
C GLY A 35 -23.15 1.66 -8.10
N TYR A 36 -21.92 1.55 -7.61
CA TYR A 36 -21.12 0.32 -7.54
C TYR A 36 -20.58 -0.20 -8.87
N THR A 37 -19.51 0.46 -9.36
CA THR A 37 -18.50 -0.29 -10.10
C THR A 37 -17.84 -1.26 -9.11
N GLY A 38 -17.88 -2.55 -9.43
CA GLY A 38 -17.47 -3.63 -8.54
C GLY A 38 -16.06 -3.42 -7.95
N LEU A 39 -15.83 -4.04 -6.78
CA LEU A 39 -14.56 -4.09 -6.04
C LEU A 39 -13.36 -4.12 -6.99
N ARG A 40 -12.85 -2.93 -7.35
CA ARG A 40 -11.56 -2.82 -8.00
C ARG A 40 -10.57 -2.95 -6.85
N GLU A 41 -9.75 -3.99 -6.90
CA GLU A 41 -8.53 -4.00 -6.09
C GLU A 41 -7.74 -2.75 -6.49
N ILE A 42 -7.63 -1.81 -5.57
CA ILE A 42 -6.98 -0.52 -5.84
C ILE A 42 -5.50 -0.56 -5.50
N ILE A 43 -5.10 -1.49 -4.63
CA ILE A 43 -3.72 -1.69 -4.19
C ILE A 43 -3.33 -3.15 -4.41
N VAL A 44 -2.11 -3.38 -4.89
CA VAL A 44 -1.45 -4.68 -4.80
C VAL A 44 -0.11 -4.49 -4.11
N LEU A 45 0.07 -5.16 -2.97
CA LEU A 45 1.35 -5.28 -2.27
C LEU A 45 1.91 -6.67 -2.57
N ALA A 46 3.17 -6.73 -3.03
CA ALA A 46 3.89 -7.99 -3.15
C ALA A 46 5.20 -7.93 -2.39
N ILE A 47 5.46 -8.98 -1.60
CA ILE A 47 6.70 -9.18 -0.87
C ILE A 47 7.40 -10.39 -1.47
N LYS A 48 8.59 -10.20 -2.04
CA LYS A 48 9.41 -11.27 -2.61
C LYS A 48 10.50 -11.66 -1.63
N LEU A 49 10.48 -12.94 -1.24
CA LEU A 49 11.51 -13.57 -0.42
C LEU A 49 12.50 -14.26 -1.37
N PHE A 50 13.77 -13.91 -1.27
CA PHE A 50 14.84 -14.62 -1.98
C PHE A 50 15.38 -15.77 -1.14
N GLY A 51 16.08 -16.70 -1.80
CA GLY A 51 16.70 -17.82 -1.10
C GLY A 51 17.72 -17.36 -0.06
N LEU A 52 17.76 -18.09 1.07
CA LEU A 52 18.75 -17.88 2.12
C LEU A 52 20.17 -18.10 1.58
N CYS A 53 21.06 -17.18 1.91
CA CYS A 53 22.49 -17.31 1.64
C CYS A 53 23.23 -17.47 2.97
N THR A 54 23.77 -18.67 3.23
CA THR A 54 24.54 -18.93 4.44
C THR A 54 26.03 -18.97 4.14
N ASN A 55 26.79 -18.11 4.80
CA ASN A 55 28.24 -18.16 4.74
C ASN A 55 28.75 -19.30 5.63
N SER A 56 29.34 -20.33 5.01
CA SER A 56 29.82 -21.53 5.71
C SER A 56 30.97 -21.26 6.70
N ASN A 57 31.72 -20.17 6.52
CA ASN A 57 32.83 -19.84 7.40
C ASN A 57 32.38 -19.13 8.68
N THR A 58 31.32 -18.31 8.59
CA THR A 58 30.82 -17.52 9.72
C THR A 58 29.53 -18.07 10.32
N ASN A 59 28.87 -19.03 9.64
CA ASN A 59 27.52 -19.50 9.93
C ASN A 59 26.48 -18.37 10.00
N ILE A 60 26.74 -17.26 9.30
CA ILE A 60 25.79 -16.15 9.20
C ILE A 60 24.94 -16.38 7.96
N SER A 61 23.62 -16.41 8.16
CA SER A 61 22.63 -16.44 7.09
C SER A 61 22.16 -15.02 6.77
N THR A 62 22.10 -14.70 5.49
CA THR A 62 21.55 -13.46 4.98
C THR A 62 20.39 -13.72 4.03
N ILE A 63 19.52 -12.73 3.90
CA ILE A 63 18.36 -12.77 3.03
C ILE A 63 18.17 -11.42 2.36
N ALA A 64 17.89 -11.45 1.05
CA ALA A 64 17.39 -10.29 0.33
C ALA A 64 15.86 -10.38 0.28
N LEU A 65 15.19 -9.25 0.48
CA LEU A 65 13.74 -9.13 0.44
C LEU A 65 13.39 -7.91 -0.43
N ILE A 66 12.27 -7.96 -1.14
CA ILE A 66 11.79 -6.81 -1.91
C ILE A 66 10.30 -6.63 -1.66
N ALA A 67 9.90 -5.44 -1.24
CA ALA A 67 8.52 -5.00 -1.21
C ALA A 67 8.22 -4.17 -2.47
N THR A 68 7.11 -4.45 -3.13
CA THR A 68 6.62 -3.67 -4.29
C THR A 68 5.17 -3.27 -4.06
N LEU A 69 4.89 -1.99 -4.21
CA LEU A 69 3.54 -1.42 -4.13
C LEU A 69 3.08 -1.02 -5.53
N TYR A 70 1.92 -1.53 -5.93
CA TYR A 70 1.20 -1.11 -7.13
C TYR A 70 -0.08 -0.38 -6.73
N LEU A 71 -0.29 0.79 -7.31
CA LEU A 71 -1.55 1.51 -7.24
C LEU A 71 -2.28 1.32 -8.56
N ARG A 72 -3.43 0.65 -8.55
CA ARG A 72 -4.24 0.37 -9.75
C ARG A 72 -4.96 1.61 -10.29
N THR A 73 -5.02 2.66 -9.48
CA THR A 73 -5.48 4.02 -9.81
C THR A 73 -4.41 4.86 -10.50
N SER A 74 -3.14 4.42 -10.50
CA SER A 74 -2.06 5.07 -11.23
C SER A 74 -2.30 5.06 -12.74
N THR A 75 -1.75 6.04 -13.45
CA THR A 75 -1.73 6.06 -14.92
C THR A 75 -0.94 4.89 -15.53
N THR A 76 -0.07 4.25 -14.73
CA THR A 76 0.71 3.05 -15.10
C THR A 76 0.49 1.92 -14.10
N PRO A 77 -0.70 1.28 -14.07
CA PRO A 77 -1.12 0.36 -13.00
C PRO A 77 -0.40 -1.01 -13.00
N LEU A 78 0.48 -1.25 -13.98
CA LEU A 78 1.34 -2.43 -14.08
C LEU A 78 2.79 -2.13 -13.69
N ILE A 79 3.11 -0.87 -13.39
CA ILE A 79 4.42 -0.44 -12.91
C ILE A 79 4.29 -0.12 -11.42
N PRO A 80 5.10 -0.74 -10.53
CA PRO A 80 5.10 -0.36 -9.13
C PRO A 80 5.37 1.13 -8.95
N THR A 81 4.62 1.75 -8.05
CA THR A 81 4.84 3.15 -7.66
C THR A 81 5.97 3.28 -6.63
N SER A 82 6.19 2.23 -5.85
CA SER A 82 7.29 2.13 -4.88
C SER A 82 7.84 0.70 -4.85
N VAL A 83 9.16 0.59 -4.81
CA VAL A 83 9.91 -0.64 -4.61
C VAL A 83 10.96 -0.39 -3.53
N ILE A 84 10.97 -1.21 -2.49
CA ILE A 84 11.95 -1.11 -1.41
C ILE A 84 12.61 -2.47 -1.24
N SER A 85 13.92 -2.55 -1.48
CA SER A 85 14.70 -3.71 -1.07
C SER A 85 15.05 -3.60 0.41
N PHE A 86 14.81 -4.68 1.14
CA PHE A 86 15.10 -4.79 2.56
C PHE A 86 15.69 -6.17 2.85
N GLY A 87 15.97 -6.50 4.10
CA GLY A 87 16.74 -7.69 4.46
C GLY A 87 18.17 -7.33 4.87
N THR A 88 18.99 -8.37 4.94
CA THR A 88 20.40 -8.30 5.37
C THR A 88 21.39 -8.51 4.22
N ALA A 89 20.90 -8.64 2.98
CA ALA A 89 21.70 -8.76 1.78
C ALA A 89 21.12 -7.96 0.61
N ASP A 90 22.00 -7.59 -0.31
CA ASP A 90 21.64 -6.89 -1.53
C ASP A 90 20.85 -7.81 -2.48
N PRO A 91 19.84 -7.29 -3.21
CA PRO A 91 19.23 -8.02 -4.30
C PRO A 91 20.21 -8.24 -5.45
N ASP A 92 20.11 -9.39 -6.12
CA ASP A 92 20.96 -9.71 -7.27
C ASP A 92 20.83 -8.66 -8.39
N THR A 93 21.94 -8.34 -9.05
CA THR A 93 22.00 -7.34 -10.13
C THR A 93 21.00 -7.62 -11.25
N ASN A 94 20.70 -8.88 -11.58
CA ASN A 94 19.71 -9.19 -12.62
C ASN A 94 18.29 -8.88 -12.15
N THR A 95 17.99 -9.10 -10.87
CA THR A 95 16.71 -8.71 -10.27
C THR A 95 16.54 -7.20 -10.33
N VAL A 96 17.58 -6.46 -9.94
CA VAL A 96 17.59 -5.01 -10.01
C VAL A 96 17.36 -4.53 -11.45
N ASN A 97 18.11 -5.07 -12.41
CA ASN A 97 17.99 -4.72 -13.82
C ASN A 97 16.61 -5.06 -14.40
N TYR A 98 15.99 -6.14 -13.93
CA TYR A 98 14.63 -6.51 -14.34
C TYR A 98 13.61 -5.47 -13.86
N ILE A 99 13.67 -5.09 -12.57
CA ILE A 99 12.74 -4.11 -11.98
C ILE A 99 12.86 -2.75 -12.69
N ILE A 100 14.09 -2.29 -12.93
CA ILE A 100 14.31 -0.98 -13.55
C ILE A 100 13.97 -1.02 -15.05
N ASN A 101 14.55 -1.95 -15.79
CA ASN A 101 14.51 -1.90 -17.26
C ASN A 101 13.32 -2.63 -17.88
N GLN A 102 12.87 -3.74 -17.27
CA GLN A 102 11.79 -4.57 -17.82
C GLN A 102 10.44 -4.16 -17.26
N MET A 103 10.34 -3.94 -15.95
CA MET A 103 9.11 -3.42 -15.34
C MET A 103 8.95 -1.91 -15.51
N GLY A 104 10.02 -1.19 -15.85
CA GLY A 104 9.98 0.26 -16.08
C GLY A 104 9.85 1.08 -14.80
N VAL A 105 10.28 0.55 -13.65
CA VAL A 105 10.25 1.29 -12.38
C VAL A 105 11.21 2.47 -12.47
N PRO A 106 10.75 3.71 -12.23
CA PRO A 106 11.62 4.88 -12.20
C PRO A 106 12.75 4.71 -11.16
N PRO A 107 13.98 5.15 -11.44
CA PRO A 107 15.11 4.96 -10.51
C PRO A 107 14.86 5.48 -9.10
N GLY A 108 14.14 6.61 -8.96
CA GLY A 108 13.80 7.20 -7.66
C GLY A 108 12.70 6.45 -6.89
N SER A 109 11.97 5.55 -7.55
CA SER A 109 10.95 4.71 -6.92
C SER A 109 11.52 3.39 -6.39
N PHE A 110 12.80 3.09 -6.62
CA PHE A 110 13.46 1.87 -6.14
C PHE A 110 14.61 2.18 -5.16
N THR A 111 14.31 2.07 -3.87
CA THR A 111 15.19 2.40 -2.73
C THR A 111 15.53 1.18 -1.88
N GLY A 112 16.34 1.37 -0.83
CA GLY A 112 16.65 0.34 0.17
C GLY A 112 17.98 -0.40 -0.06
N VAL A 113 18.16 -1.53 0.65
CA VAL A 113 19.43 -2.29 0.70
C VAL A 113 19.94 -2.63 -0.70
N GLY A 114 21.24 -2.39 -0.95
CA GLY A 114 21.86 -2.61 -2.26
C GLY A 114 21.52 -1.55 -3.32
N ARG A 115 20.87 -0.44 -2.94
CA ARG A 115 20.59 0.71 -3.80
C ARG A 115 21.41 1.93 -3.36
N PRO A 116 21.87 2.79 -4.30
CA PRO A 116 22.50 4.06 -3.95
C PRO A 116 21.45 5.05 -3.43
N ASP A 117 21.76 5.69 -2.31
CA ASP A 117 20.96 6.78 -1.73
C ASP A 117 21.38 8.12 -2.37
N PRO A 118 20.48 8.76 -3.15
CA PRO A 118 20.79 10.03 -3.82
C PRO A 118 21.03 11.19 -2.85
N ILE A 119 20.63 11.07 -1.58
CA ILE A 119 20.75 12.12 -0.56
C ILE A 119 22.11 12.04 0.16
N ASN A 120 22.76 10.87 0.17
CA ASN A 120 24.00 10.63 0.90
C ASN A 120 25.21 10.40 -0.03
N ASN A 121 25.49 11.35 -0.93
CA ASN A 121 26.62 11.28 -1.89
C ASN A 121 26.64 9.98 -2.73
N ASN A 122 25.48 9.39 -3.02
CA ASN A 122 25.34 8.08 -3.69
C ASN A 122 25.98 6.90 -2.93
N ASN A 123 26.22 7.04 -1.63
CA ASN A 123 26.49 5.89 -0.77
C ASN A 123 25.24 4.99 -0.74
N ASN A 124 25.40 3.70 -0.48
CA ASN A 124 24.26 2.80 -0.39
C ASN A 124 23.37 3.13 0.81
N PHE A 125 22.06 2.85 0.70
CA PHE A 125 21.15 2.89 1.84
C PHE A 125 21.69 2.01 2.98
N SER A 126 21.54 2.49 4.22
CA SER A 126 21.88 1.72 5.43
C SER A 126 20.94 0.52 5.58
N SER A 127 21.36 -0.58 6.19
CA SER A 127 20.50 -1.77 6.35
C SER A 127 19.21 -1.51 7.16
N CYS A 128 18.16 -2.31 6.90
CA CYS A 128 16.93 -2.32 7.69
C CYS A 128 17.16 -3.03 9.03
N ASN A 129 17.71 -2.31 10.02
CA ASN A 129 18.19 -2.91 11.28
C ASN A 129 17.46 -2.42 12.54
N ALA A 130 16.54 -1.47 12.42
CA ALA A 130 15.74 -0.94 13.52
C ALA A 130 14.30 -0.68 13.05
N PRO A 131 13.32 -0.72 13.98
CA PRO A 131 11.95 -0.33 13.67
C PRO A 131 11.87 1.17 13.36
N ASN A 132 10.85 1.55 12.61
CA ASN A 132 10.49 2.92 12.26
C ASN A 132 11.55 3.71 11.48
N LEU A 133 12.46 3.04 10.78
CA LEU A 133 13.41 3.72 9.89
C LEU A 133 12.68 4.29 8.66
N PRO A 134 12.79 5.60 8.37
CA PRO A 134 12.03 6.23 7.28
C PRO A 134 12.22 5.58 5.91
N ASP A 135 13.44 5.16 5.57
CA ASP A 135 13.75 4.52 4.29
C ASP A 135 13.10 3.13 4.11
N TYR A 136 12.64 2.55 5.22
CA TYR A 136 12.05 1.22 5.30
C TYR A 136 10.56 1.25 5.67
N GLN A 137 9.92 2.42 5.53
CA GLN A 137 8.47 2.54 5.63
C GLN A 137 7.86 2.58 4.23
N MET A 138 6.98 1.62 3.94
CA MET A 138 6.18 1.63 2.72
C MET A 138 4.83 2.27 3.02
N ASN A 139 4.64 3.52 2.61
CA ASN A 139 3.37 4.21 2.78
C ASN A 139 2.33 3.71 1.76
N ILE A 140 1.22 3.17 2.27
CA ILE A 140 0.03 2.85 1.51
C ILE A 140 -0.94 4.04 1.66
N PRO A 141 -1.20 4.82 0.60
CA PRO A 141 -1.97 6.05 0.74
C PRO A 141 -3.42 5.78 1.17
N GLY A 142 -3.93 6.64 2.06
CA GLY A 142 -5.30 6.59 2.57
C GLY A 142 -6.38 6.45 1.50
N PRO A 143 -6.41 7.33 0.47
CA PRO A 143 -7.39 7.23 -0.60
C PRO A 143 -7.45 5.84 -1.24
N GLU A 144 -6.31 5.16 -1.33
CA GLU A 144 -6.19 3.85 -1.96
C GLU A 144 -6.77 2.73 -1.06
N LEU A 145 -6.71 2.90 0.27
CA LEU A 145 -7.35 2.02 1.25
C LEU A 145 -8.89 2.17 1.28
N PHE A 146 -9.39 3.36 0.95
CA PHE A 146 -10.82 3.70 1.02
C PHE A 146 -11.46 3.90 -0.34
N ASN A 147 -11.20 2.99 -1.29
CA ASN A 147 -11.83 2.97 -2.61
C ASN A 147 -11.78 4.30 -3.38
N GLY A 148 -10.66 5.02 -3.31
CA GLY A 148 -10.46 6.29 -3.98
C GLY A 148 -11.16 7.48 -3.33
N VAL A 149 -11.65 7.36 -2.08
CA VAL A 149 -12.21 8.51 -1.35
C VAL A 149 -11.14 9.62 -1.25
N PRO A 150 -11.43 10.85 -1.70
CA PRO A 150 -10.48 11.94 -1.65
C PRO A 150 -9.95 12.20 -0.24
N ALA A 151 -8.65 12.47 -0.13
CA ALA A 151 -7.97 12.66 1.16
C ALA A 151 -8.63 13.74 2.04
N TYR A 152 -9.17 14.82 1.45
CA TYR A 152 -9.83 15.90 2.20
C TYR A 152 -11.17 15.50 2.84
N LEU A 153 -11.72 14.33 2.48
CA LEU A 153 -12.93 13.75 3.07
C LEU A 153 -12.61 12.66 4.10
N LEU A 154 -11.35 12.24 4.20
CA LEU A 154 -10.89 11.29 5.20
C LEU A 154 -10.45 12.03 6.46
N PRO A 155 -10.64 11.46 7.66
CA PRO A 155 -10.00 12.00 8.86
C PRO A 155 -8.48 12.02 8.67
N ALA A 156 -7.79 13.00 9.28
CA ALA A 156 -6.40 13.30 8.96
C ALA A 156 -5.44 12.09 9.02
N GLU A 157 -5.61 11.23 10.03
CA GLU A 157 -4.79 10.00 10.18
C GLU A 157 -5.05 9.01 9.04
N PHE A 158 -6.30 8.84 8.62
CA PHE A 158 -6.63 7.99 7.48
C PHE A 158 -6.18 8.60 6.16
N ALA A 159 -6.22 9.93 6.03
CA ALA A 159 -5.75 10.63 4.84
C ALA A 159 -4.23 10.46 4.64
N ALA A 160 -3.46 10.39 5.73
CA ALA A 160 -2.03 10.13 5.70
C ALA A 160 -1.70 8.73 5.17
N GLY A 161 -2.59 7.75 5.41
CA GLY A 161 -2.44 6.37 4.99
C GLY A 161 -1.84 5.49 6.08
N PHE A 162 -1.26 4.37 5.65
CA PHE A 162 -0.64 3.39 6.54
C PHE A 162 0.81 3.16 6.12
N ASN A 163 1.74 3.42 7.05
CA ASN A 163 3.14 3.07 6.87
C ASN A 163 3.36 1.63 7.30
N LEU A 164 3.57 0.74 6.34
CA LEU A 164 4.04 -0.61 6.60
C LEU A 164 5.52 -0.56 6.96
N ASP A 165 5.87 -0.93 8.19
CA ASP A 165 7.25 -1.06 8.64
C ASP A 165 7.86 -2.37 8.11
N LEU A 166 8.82 -2.26 7.20
CA LEU A 166 9.47 -3.44 6.61
C LEU A 166 10.43 -4.13 7.58
N TRP A 167 10.83 -3.48 8.68
CA TRP A 167 11.62 -4.12 9.73
C TRP A 167 10.81 -5.18 10.47
N ASP A 168 9.54 -4.90 10.76
CA ASP A 168 8.63 -5.88 11.39
C ASP A 168 8.45 -7.11 10.49
N ILE A 169 8.21 -6.87 9.19
CA ILE A 169 8.09 -7.94 8.18
C ILE A 169 9.39 -8.75 8.07
N GLN A 170 10.54 -8.07 8.08
CA GLN A 170 11.84 -8.73 8.04
C GLN A 170 12.05 -9.64 9.24
N ASN A 171 11.71 -9.18 10.45
CA ASN A 171 11.91 -9.97 11.66
C ASN A 171 11.00 -11.18 11.71
N GLU A 172 9.73 -11.04 11.33
CA GLU A 172 8.81 -12.16 11.24
C GLU A 172 9.36 -13.24 10.29
N ILE A 173 9.85 -12.83 9.11
CA ILE A 173 10.47 -13.75 8.15
C ILE A 173 11.73 -14.41 8.72
N LYS A 174 12.57 -13.64 9.43
CA LYS A 174 13.79 -14.18 10.04
C LYS A 174 13.48 -15.21 11.12
N ASP A 175 12.48 -14.96 11.95
CA ASP A 175 12.04 -15.86 13.01
C ASP A 175 11.49 -17.17 12.41
N GLU A 176 10.66 -17.09 11.36
CA GLU A 176 10.14 -18.25 10.63
C GLU A 176 11.25 -19.06 9.97
N LEU A 177 12.24 -18.39 9.38
CA LEU A 177 13.41 -19.02 8.76
C LEU A 177 14.48 -19.44 9.77
N ARG A 178 14.35 -19.05 11.05
CA ARG A 178 15.26 -19.32 12.15
C ARG A 178 16.69 -18.80 11.90
N ILE A 179 16.82 -17.54 11.47
CA ILE A 179 18.10 -16.89 11.12
C ILE A 179 18.32 -15.50 11.73
#